data_AF-A0A954GXI8-F1
#
_entry.id   AF-A0A954GXI8-F1
#
_cell.length_a   1.000
_cell.length_b   1.000
_cell.length_c   1.000
_cell.angle_alpha   90.00
_cell.angle_beta   90.00
_cell.angle_gamma   90.00
#
_symmetry.space_group_name_H-M   'P 1'
#
loop_
_entity.id
_entity.type
_entity.pdbx_description
1 polymer ?
#
loop_
_entity_poly.entity_id
_entity_poly.type
_entity_poly.pdbx_seq_one_letter_code
_entity_poly.pdbx_strand_id
1 'polypeptide(L)' 'MKPAHGVKKCERGKAKYLGGNGRKTTGITKRKFRKNLKKIRVVENGAVVRRTVPVSLIRSGAITKPQAQDPFALPGSN' A
#
# COMPACT_ATOMS: atom_id res chain seq x y z
N MET A 1 10.14 0.63 8.89
CA MET A 1 9.64 -0.39 7.94
C MET A 1 10.19 -0.14 6.54
N LYS A 2 11.02 -1.04 6.01
CA LYS A 2 11.66 -0.88 4.69
C LYS A 2 10.63 -1.13 3.57
N PRO A 3 10.54 -0.27 2.54
CA PRO A 3 9.69 -0.51 1.38
C PRO A 3 10.22 -1.68 0.55
N ALA A 4 9.31 -2.40 -0.11
CA ALA A 4 9.71 -3.47 -1.03
C ALA A 4 10.42 -2.87 -2.26
N HIS A 5 11.34 -3.65 -2.80
CA HIS A 5 12.07 -3.30 -4.02
C HIS A 5 11.76 -4.31 -5.12
N GLY A 6 11.89 -3.85 -6.35
CA GLY A 6 11.80 -4.71 -7.52
C GLY A 6 12.64 -4.13 -8.65
N VAL A 7 12.54 -4.76 -9.81
CA VAL A 7 13.24 -4.34 -11.02
C VAL A 7 12.19 -3.98 -12.06
N LYS A 8 12.39 -2.87 -12.77
CA LYS A 8 11.63 -2.53 -13.97
C LYS A 8 12.47 -2.94 -15.18
N LYS A 9 11.95 -3.90 -15.96
CA LYS A 9 12.53 -4.31 -17.24
C LYS A 9 11.83 -3.55 -18.36
N CYS A 10 12.61 -2.98 -19.26
CA CYS A 10 12.12 -2.44 -20.52
C CYS A 10 12.58 -3.37 -21.64
N GLU A 11 11.65 -3.78 -22.51
CA GLU A 11 11.90 -4.70 -23.63
C GLU A 11 11.39 -4.06 -24.92
N ARG A 12 12.12 -4.27 -26.02
CA ARG A 12 11.75 -3.84 -27.37
C ARG A 12 11.49 -5.05 -28.26
N GLY A 13 10.56 -4.88 -29.21
CA GLY A 13 10.21 -5.91 -30.19
C GLY A 13 9.09 -6.83 -29.71
N LYS A 14 8.56 -7.63 -30.65
CA LYS A 14 7.49 -8.59 -30.37
C LYS A 14 8.09 -9.93 -29.96
N ALA A 15 7.41 -10.66 -29.08
CA ALA A 15 7.86 -11.99 -28.68
C ALA A 15 7.77 -12.99 -29.84
N LYS A 16 8.62 -14.03 -29.80
CA LYS A 16 8.65 -15.08 -30.84
C LYS A 16 7.31 -15.80 -30.99
N TYR A 17 6.65 -16.11 -29.87
CA TYR A 17 5.33 -16.76 -29.89
C TYR A 17 4.21 -15.91 -30.53
N LEU A 18 4.44 -14.62 -30.74
CA LEU A 18 3.50 -13.74 -31.43
C LEU A 18 3.90 -13.47 -32.89
N GLY A 19 4.85 -14.24 -33.43
CA GLY A 19 5.37 -14.09 -34.81
C GLY A 19 6.40 -12.98 -34.99
N GLY A 20 7.09 -12.54 -33.93
CA GLY A 20 8.21 -11.59 -34.01
C GLY A 20 9.59 -12.25 -33.90
N ASN A 21 10.66 -11.52 -34.20
CA ASN A 21 12.02 -12.07 -34.12
C ASN A 21 12.51 -12.28 -32.66
N GLY A 22 11.82 -11.72 -31.68
CA GLY A 22 12.12 -11.84 -30.25
C GLY A 22 12.18 -10.49 -29.55
N ARG A 23 11.96 -10.51 -28.23
CA ARG A 23 12.12 -9.32 -27.38
C ARG A 23 13.59 -9.13 -27.01
N LYS A 24 14.06 -7.89 -27.03
CA LYS A 24 15.40 -7.51 -26.55
C LYS A 24 15.27 -6.59 -25.34
N THR A 25 15.94 -6.93 -24.25
CA THR A 25 15.97 -6.10 -23.04
C THR A 25 16.80 -4.85 -23.30
N THR A 26 16.17 -3.68 -23.23
CA THR A 26 16.82 -2.38 -23.47
C THR A 26 17.28 -1.72 -22.18
N GLY A 27 16.72 -2.10 -21.04
CA GLY A 27 17.12 -1.52 -19.76
C GLY A 27 16.58 -2.28 -18.55
N ILE A 28 17.39 -2.27 -17.50
CA ILE A 28 17.07 -2.85 -16.19
C ILE A 28 17.32 -1.77 -15.14
N THR A 29 16.24 -1.25 -14.55
CA THR A 29 16.32 -0.20 -13.52
C THR A 29 15.71 -0.67 -12.21
N LYS A 30 16.25 -0.22 -11.07
CA LYS A 30 15.69 -0.54 -9.74
C LYS A 30 14.40 0.25 -9.53
N ARG A 31 13.31 -0.44 -9.14
CA ARG A 31 12.03 0.15 -8.72
C ARG A 31 11.87 0.05 -7.21
N LYS A 32 11.40 1.13 -6.59
CA LYS A 32 11.02 1.17 -5.16
C LYS A 32 9.49 1.22 -5.04
N PHE A 33 8.90 0.24 -4.37
CA PHE A 33 7.47 0.23 -4.08
C PHE A 33 7.20 1.02 -2.81
N ARG A 34 6.80 2.27 -2.97
CA ARG A 34 6.44 3.13 -1.83
C ARG A 34 5.14 2.64 -1.23
N LYS A 35 5.10 2.49 0.09
CA LYS A 35 3.85 2.22 0.81
C LYS A 35 3.00 3.50 0.83
N ASN A 36 1.69 3.36 0.74
CA ASN A 36 0.76 4.47 0.89
C ASN A 36 0.68 4.83 2.38
N LEU A 37 1.39 5.88 2.78
CA LEU A 37 1.45 6.35 4.16
C LEU A 37 0.37 7.42 4.39
N LYS A 38 -0.35 7.30 5.50
CA LYS A 38 -1.42 8.23 5.92
C LYS A 38 -1.20 8.64 7.37
N LYS A 39 -1.39 9.93 7.66
CA LYS A 39 -1.39 10.45 9.04
C LYS A 39 -2.79 10.27 9.61
N ILE A 40 -2.97 9.36 10.56
CA ILE A 40 -4.27 9.06 11.18
C ILE A 40 -4.15 8.90 12.69
N ARG A 41 -5.28 8.99 13.39
CA ARG A 41 -5.41 8.57 14.79
C ARG A 41 -5.49 7.03 14.83
N VAL A 42 -4.76 6.43 15.74
CA VAL A 42 -4.69 4.98 15.96
C VAL A 42 -4.86 4.72 17.46
N VAL A 43 -5.51 3.61 17.78
CA VAL A 43 -5.54 3.08 19.14
C VAL A 43 -4.28 2.24 19.35
N GLU A 44 -3.36 2.70 20.20
CA GLU A 44 -2.16 1.98 20.62
C GLU A 44 -2.25 1.75 22.14
N ASN A 45 -2.28 0.50 22.61
CA ASN A 45 -2.33 0.14 24.03
C ASN A 45 -3.42 0.89 24.85
N GLY A 46 -4.60 1.11 24.26
CA GLY A 46 -5.72 1.80 24.89
C GLY A 46 -5.69 3.33 24.80
N ALA A 47 -4.60 3.94 24.33
CA ALA A 47 -4.49 5.38 24.10
C ALA A 47 -4.66 5.75 22.62
N VAL A 48 -5.29 6.90 22.34
CA VAL A 48 -5.45 7.42 20.98
C VAL A 48 -4.28 8.32 20.63
N VAL A 49 -3.43 7.86 19.70
CA VAL A 49 -2.22 8.58 19.27
C VAL A 49 -2.26 8.86 17.77
N ARG A 50 -1.70 10.00 17.35
CA ARG A 50 -1.56 10.35 15.93
C ARG A 50 -0.25 9.79 15.38
N ARG A 51 -0.33 8.90 14.38
CA ARG A 51 0.83 8.24 13.76
C ARG A 51 0.78 8.30 12.24
N THR A 52 1.95 8.15 11.61
CA THR A 52 2.05 7.94 10.16
C THR A 52 2.03 6.45 9.88
N VAL A 53 0.92 5.98 9.33
CA VAL A 53 0.61 4.55 9.20
C VAL A 53 0.50 4.18 7.73
N PRO A 54 1.04 3.03 7.30
CA PRO A 54 0.75 2.48 5.99
C PRO A 54 -0.67 1.92 5.92
N VAL A 55 -1.38 2.21 4.83
CA VAL A 55 -2.75 1.72 4.59
C VAL A 55 -2.85 0.19 4.61
N SER A 56 -1.78 -0.53 4.25
CA SER A 56 -1.75 -1.99 4.31
C SER A 56 -1.98 -2.54 5.73
N LEU A 57 -1.48 -1.85 6.76
CA LEU A 57 -1.64 -2.27 8.16
C LEU A 57 -3.05 -1.97 8.69
N ILE A 58 -3.69 -0.92 8.16
CA ILE A 58 -5.10 -0.63 8.43
C ILE A 58 -5.97 -1.73 7.84
N ARG A 59 -5.71 -2.10 6.58
CA ARG A 59 -6.48 -3.16 5.88
C ARG A 59 -6.27 -4.54 6.51
N SER A 60 -5.10 -4.81 7.09
CA SER A 60 -4.84 -6.08 7.76
C SER A 60 -5.39 -6.15 9.19
N GLY A 61 -6.02 -5.09 9.71
CA GLY A 61 -6.55 -5.05 11.07
C GLY A 61 -5.50 -5.00 12.19
N ALA A 62 -4.21 -4.90 11.84
CA ALA A 62 -3.13 -4.76 12.83
C ALA A 62 -3.17 -3.41 13.54
N ILE A 63 -3.80 -2.42 12.92
CA ILE A 63 -3.96 -1.06 13.43
C ILE A 63 -5.44 -0.68 13.34
N THR A 64 -6.04 -0.42 14.50
CA THR A 64 -7.43 0.02 14.60
C THR A 64 -7.50 1.53 14.59
N LYS A 65 -8.27 2.08 13.66
CA LYS A 65 -8.65 3.48 13.67
C LYS A 65 -9.78 3.65 14.71
N PRO A 66 -9.68 4.61 15.65
CA PRO A 66 -10.77 4.86 16.58
C PRO A 66 -12.01 5.31 15.80
N GLN A 67 -13.15 4.71 16.11
CA GLN A 67 -14.45 5.17 15.64
C GLN A 67 -14.81 6.45 16.38
N ALA A 68 -15.37 7.42 15.67
CA ALA A 68 -15.79 8.68 16.28
C ALA A 68 -17.21 8.61 16.83
N GLN A 69 -18.04 7.72 16.27
CA GLN A 69 -19.42 7.49 16.65
C GLN A 69 -19.69 5.99 16.56
N ASP A 70 -20.50 5.49 17.49
CA ASP A 70 -20.95 4.11 17.40
C ASP A 70 -21.97 3.99 16.25
N PRO A 71 -21.77 3.05 15.30
CA PRO A 71 -22.59 2.95 14.10
C PRO A 71 -24.04 2.53 14.37
N PHE A 72 -24.32 2.04 15.58
CA PHE A 72 -25.65 1.57 16.00
C PHE A 72 -26.28 2.45 17.09
N ALA A 73 -25.65 3.58 17.43
CA ALA A 73 -26.22 4.52 18.40
C ALA A 73 -27.45 5.23 17.82
N LEU A 74 -28.48 5.39 18.64
CA LEU A 74 -29.63 6.22 18.29
C LEU A 74 -29.19 7.69 18.17
N PRO A 75 -29.80 8.50 17.29
CA PRO A 75 -29.46 9.91 17.17
C PRO A 75 -29.66 10.61 18.53
N GLY A 76 -28.57 11.11 19.13
CA GLY A 76 -28.56 11.81 20.42
C GLY A 76 -27.85 11.10 21.58
N SER A 77 -27.39 9.86 21.40
CA SER A 77 -26.71 9.07 22.44
C SER A 77 -25.19 8.90 22.20
N ASN A 78 -24.53 9.94 21.71
CA ASN A 78 -23.08 9.96 21.44
C ASN A 78 -22.40 11.13 22.14
#